data_AF-A0A3D3UKX9-F1
#
_entry.id   AF-A0A3D3UKX9-F1
#
_cell.length_a   1.000
_cell.length_b   1.000
_cell.length_c   1.000
_cell.angle_alpha   90.00
_cell.angle_beta   90.00
_cell.angle_gamma   90.00
#
_symmetry.space_group_name_H-M   'P 1'
#
loop_
_entity.id
_entity.type
_entity.pdbx_description
1 polymer ?
#
loop_
_entity_poly.entity_id
_entity_poly.type
_entity_poly.pdbx_seq_one_letter_code
_entity_poly.pdbx_strand_id
1 'polypeptide(L)'
;MLEGIKVVELATYMAAPSAAMMLSDWGADVIKIEDLEGDAIRNAFTGISRNKLEGNPMFAFDNRGKRGICVNIRSDDGRDIVHKLAREADVFITNVRPAALERAGLDYETLKRENERLVYASVTGYGLQGEEANRPGFDIVAFWARSGLCRMMMPKGSEPVPLRAAMGDHVTGIATVAGIMAALYDRNTTGKGKLVEASLLRT
;
A
#
# COMPACT_ATOMS: atom_id res chain seq x y z
N MET A 1 -7.76 10.30 16.40
CA MET A 1 -8.96 9.80 15.68
C MET A 1 -8.98 8.28 15.61
N LEU A 2 -7.85 7.64 15.30
CA LEU A 2 -7.71 6.19 15.16
C LEU A 2 -6.88 5.56 16.31
N GLU A 3 -6.88 6.20 17.49
CA GLU A 3 -6.21 5.63 18.66
C GLU A 3 -6.77 4.24 18.97
N GLY A 4 -5.87 3.27 19.18
CA GLY A 4 -6.22 1.87 19.41
C GLY A 4 -6.39 1.03 18.14
N ILE A 5 -6.38 1.63 16.94
CA ILE A 5 -6.37 0.88 15.67
C ILE A 5 -4.95 0.39 15.37
N LYS A 6 -4.80 -0.91 15.17
CA LYS A 6 -3.53 -1.55 14.78
C LYS A 6 -3.48 -1.78 13.26
N VAL A 7 -2.45 -1.27 12.60
CA VAL A 7 -2.24 -1.42 11.15
C VAL A 7 -0.94 -2.17 10.90
N VAL A 8 -1.00 -3.21 10.07
CA VAL A 8 0.17 -3.92 9.54
C VAL A 8 0.31 -3.56 8.07
N GLU A 9 1.42 -2.92 7.72
CA GLU A 9 1.77 -2.55 6.35
C GLU A 9 2.83 -3.49 5.79
N LEU A 10 2.47 -4.28 4.79
CA LEU A 10 3.39 -5.02 3.94
C LEU A 10 3.39 -4.39 2.55
N ALA A 11 4.07 -3.25 2.42
CA ALA A 11 4.06 -2.48 1.18
C ALA A 11 5.39 -1.76 0.93
N THR A 12 5.64 -1.44 -0.33
CA THR A 12 6.81 -0.68 -0.78
C THR A 12 6.41 0.53 -1.61
N TYR A 13 7.34 1.46 -1.87
CA TYR A 13 7.07 2.69 -2.63
C TYR A 13 6.01 3.60 -1.99
N MET A 14 4.97 4.04 -2.72
CA MET A 14 4.18 5.23 -2.33
C MET A 14 2.69 4.97 -2.13
N ALA A 15 1.98 4.27 -3.04
CA ALA A 15 0.51 4.22 -2.97
C ALA A 15 -0.04 3.66 -1.64
N ALA A 16 0.28 2.41 -1.30
CA ALA A 16 -0.12 1.81 -0.03
C ALA A 16 0.57 2.46 1.19
N PRO A 17 1.89 2.76 1.16
CA PRO A 17 2.54 3.45 2.27
C PRO A 17 1.93 4.83 2.59
N SER A 18 1.49 5.59 1.60
CA SER A 18 0.82 6.88 1.81
C SER A 18 -0.51 6.73 2.54
N ALA A 19 -1.30 5.69 2.21
CA ALA A 19 -2.52 5.37 2.94
C ALA A 19 -2.25 5.01 4.40
N ALA A 20 -1.26 4.13 4.64
CA ALA A 20 -0.87 3.76 5.99
C ALA A 20 -0.31 4.95 6.80
N MET A 21 0.42 5.85 6.15
CA MET A 21 0.89 7.10 6.76
C MET A 21 -0.27 8.02 7.16
N MET A 22 -1.31 8.15 6.33
CA MET A 22 -2.49 8.94 6.70
C MET A 22 -3.22 8.33 7.92
N LEU A 23 -3.30 6.98 8.01
CA LEU A 23 -3.85 6.31 9.19
C LEU A 23 -2.99 6.55 10.44
N SER A 24 -1.67 6.51 10.29
CA SER A 24 -0.70 6.85 11.34
C SER A 24 -0.88 8.29 11.83
N ASP A 25 -0.95 9.26 10.91
CA ASP A 25 -1.18 10.67 11.22
C ASP A 25 -2.51 10.90 11.97
N TRP A 26 -3.49 10.01 11.78
CA TRP A 26 -4.77 10.05 12.50
C TRP A 26 -4.76 9.32 13.85
N GLY A 27 -3.64 8.70 14.22
CA GLY A 27 -3.39 8.10 15.52
C GLY A 27 -3.37 6.56 15.54
N ALA A 28 -3.41 5.89 14.40
CA ALA A 28 -3.28 4.44 14.34
C ALA A 28 -1.84 4.00 14.65
N ASP A 29 -1.66 2.83 15.28
CA ASP A 29 -0.36 2.22 15.48
C ASP A 29 0.01 1.39 14.23
N VAL A 30 0.99 1.90 13.46
CA VAL A 30 1.36 1.32 12.17
C VAL A 30 2.71 0.62 12.27
N ILE A 31 2.70 -0.69 12.05
CA ILE A 31 3.91 -1.51 11.87
C ILE A 31 4.15 -1.69 10.38
N LYS A 32 5.27 -1.14 9.88
CA LYS A 32 5.74 -1.38 8.52
C LYS A 32 6.69 -2.56 8.48
N ILE A 33 6.35 -3.55 7.66
CA ILE A 33 7.17 -4.72 7.38
C ILE A 33 7.96 -4.44 6.10
N GLU A 34 9.28 -4.47 6.22
CA GLU A 34 10.22 -4.29 5.12
C GLU A 34 10.99 -5.58 4.83
N ASP A 35 11.53 -5.70 3.62
CA ASP A 35 12.53 -6.73 3.33
C ASP A 35 13.81 -6.46 4.17
N LEU A 36 14.71 -7.43 4.25
CA LEU A 36 15.99 -7.28 4.96
C LEU A 36 16.85 -6.16 4.37
N GLU A 37 16.68 -5.89 3.07
CA GLU A 37 17.32 -4.75 2.37
C GLU A 37 16.58 -3.42 2.56
N GLY A 38 15.42 -3.42 3.22
CA GLY A 38 14.53 -2.27 3.37
C GLY A 38 13.62 -2.02 2.17
N ASP A 39 12.76 -1.01 2.27
CA ASP A 39 11.94 -0.52 1.16
C ASP A 39 12.83 0.04 0.05
N ALA A 40 12.56 -0.36 -1.20
CA ALA A 40 13.31 0.06 -2.37
C ALA A 40 13.40 1.59 -2.52
N ILE A 41 12.37 2.34 -2.08
CA ILE A 41 12.36 3.80 -2.16
C ILE A 41 13.42 4.45 -1.23
N ARG A 42 13.93 3.74 -0.21
CA ARG A 42 15.05 4.23 0.62
C ARG A 42 16.29 4.49 -0.23
N ASN A 43 16.54 3.64 -1.23
CA ASN A 43 17.75 3.67 -2.06
C ASN A 43 17.51 4.28 -3.46
N ALA A 44 16.26 4.53 -3.84
CA ALA A 44 15.92 5.16 -5.11
C ALA A 44 15.98 6.69 -5.03
N PHE A 45 16.28 7.38 -6.13
CA PHE A 45 16.20 8.85 -6.20
C PHE A 45 17.06 9.63 -5.17
N THR A 46 18.14 9.02 -4.66
CA THR A 46 19.02 9.61 -3.63
C THR A 46 19.71 10.91 -4.05
N GLY A 47 19.79 11.19 -5.35
CA GLY A 47 20.31 12.45 -5.91
C GLY A 47 19.31 13.63 -5.92
N ILE A 48 18.04 13.43 -5.53
CA ILE A 48 17.03 14.51 -5.52
C ILE A 48 17.26 15.50 -4.37
N SER A 49 17.82 15.03 -3.25
CA SER A 49 18.10 15.91 -2.12
C SER A 49 19.27 16.83 -2.41
N ARG A 50 18.99 18.13 -2.57
CA ARG A 50 20.04 19.17 -2.75
C ARG A 50 20.86 19.38 -1.47
N ASN A 51 20.30 19.00 -0.33
CA ASN A 51 20.95 19.04 0.97
C ASN A 51 21.38 17.61 1.33
N LYS A 52 22.51 17.45 2.04
CA LYS A 52 22.96 16.18 2.61
C LYS A 52 22.04 15.75 3.77
N LEU A 53 20.74 15.58 3.50
CA LEU A 53 19.79 15.04 4.46
C LEU A 53 20.18 13.58 4.73
N GLU A 54 20.13 13.18 5.99
CA GLU A 54 20.24 11.78 6.34
C GLU A 54 18.98 11.04 5.89
N GLY A 55 19.17 9.97 5.12
CA GLY A 55 18.07 9.18 4.57
C GLY A 55 17.39 9.81 3.35
N ASN A 56 16.29 9.18 2.93
CA ASN A 56 15.58 9.55 1.71
C ASN A 56 14.31 10.33 2.03
N PRO A 57 14.16 11.60 1.59
CA PRO A 57 12.97 12.39 1.89
C PRO A 57 11.70 11.81 1.25
N MET A 58 11.82 11.10 0.12
CA MET A 58 10.68 10.41 -0.51
C MET A 58 10.19 9.28 0.40
N PHE A 59 11.10 8.49 0.97
CA PHE A 59 10.73 7.48 1.97
C PHE A 59 10.11 8.13 3.21
N ALA A 60 10.75 9.16 3.76
CA ALA A 60 10.32 9.80 4.99
C ALA A 60 8.91 10.40 4.89
N PHE A 61 8.56 10.96 3.72
CA PHE A 61 7.25 11.56 3.48
C PHE A 61 6.12 10.54 3.72
N ASP A 62 6.16 9.39 3.08
CA ASP A 62 5.10 8.38 3.16
C ASP A 62 5.29 7.38 4.31
N ASN A 63 6.31 7.54 5.16
CA ASN A 63 6.59 6.59 6.24
C ASN A 63 6.78 7.23 7.63
N ARG A 64 6.52 8.54 7.77
CA ARG A 64 6.49 9.20 9.09
C ARG A 64 5.49 8.54 10.03
N GLY A 65 5.83 8.52 11.33
CA GLY A 65 4.98 7.98 12.40
C GLY A 65 4.94 6.46 12.53
N LYS A 66 5.44 5.71 11.53
CA LYS A 66 5.43 4.25 11.52
C LYS A 66 6.59 3.63 12.29
N ARG A 67 6.39 2.41 12.80
CA ARG A 67 7.43 1.56 13.39
C ARG A 67 7.84 0.48 12.39
N GLY A 68 9.11 0.48 11.97
CA GLY A 68 9.62 -0.47 10.98
C GLY A 68 10.17 -1.74 11.61
N ILE A 69 9.90 -2.90 11.00
CA ILE A 69 10.59 -4.16 11.25
C ILE A 69 11.00 -4.79 9.92
N CYS A 70 12.16 -5.44 9.87
CA CYS A 70 12.59 -6.20 8.69
C CYS A 70 12.22 -7.67 8.86
N VAL A 71 11.50 -8.24 7.89
CA VAL A 71 11.05 -9.64 7.91
C VAL A 71 11.21 -10.25 6.52
N ASN A 72 11.88 -11.39 6.44
CA ASN A 72 11.94 -12.17 5.22
C ASN A 72 10.67 -13.03 5.06
N ILE A 73 9.67 -12.54 4.33
CA ILE A 73 8.41 -13.27 4.10
C ILE A 73 8.55 -14.56 3.27
N ARG A 74 9.75 -14.85 2.74
CA ARG A 74 10.03 -16.11 2.02
C ARG A 74 10.39 -17.25 2.98
N SER A 75 10.80 -16.97 4.21
CA SER A 75 11.05 -17.99 5.23
C SER A 75 9.79 -18.30 6.04
N ASP A 76 9.73 -19.52 6.59
CA ASP A 76 8.62 -19.98 7.42
C ASP A 76 8.47 -19.09 8.66
N ASP A 77 9.58 -18.85 9.39
CA ASP A 77 9.61 -17.95 10.55
C ASP A 77 9.14 -16.52 10.21
N GLY A 78 9.51 -16.02 9.03
CA GLY A 78 9.13 -14.69 8.59
C GLY A 78 7.63 -14.59 8.34
N ARG A 79 7.05 -15.60 7.67
CA ARG A 79 5.59 -15.70 7.53
C ARG A 79 4.91 -15.78 8.88
N ASP A 80 5.39 -16.62 9.79
CA ASP A 80 4.83 -16.77 11.13
C ASP A 80 4.78 -15.45 11.92
N ILE A 81 5.79 -14.58 11.76
CA ILE A 81 5.78 -13.23 12.33
C ILE A 81 4.63 -12.40 11.74
N VAL A 82 4.47 -12.39 10.41
CA VAL A 82 3.39 -11.62 9.76
C VAL A 82 2.01 -12.14 10.16
N HIS A 83 1.82 -13.47 10.22
CA HIS A 83 0.57 -14.08 10.69
C HIS A 83 0.24 -13.66 12.13
N LYS A 84 1.23 -13.69 13.04
CA LYS A 84 1.03 -13.23 14.43
C LYS A 84 0.60 -11.77 14.49
N LEU A 85 1.22 -10.89 13.69
CA LEU A 85 0.84 -9.48 13.62
C LEU A 85 -0.58 -9.31 13.03
N ALA A 86 -0.91 -10.05 11.97
CA ALA A 86 -2.21 -9.98 11.30
C ALA A 86 -3.38 -10.47 12.17
N ARG A 87 -3.15 -11.45 13.08
CA ARG A 87 -4.15 -11.93 14.05
C ARG A 87 -4.66 -10.84 14.98
N GLU A 88 -3.79 -9.88 15.31
CA GLU A 88 -4.14 -8.77 16.20
C GLU A 88 -4.43 -7.47 15.46
N ALA A 89 -4.23 -7.42 14.16
CA ALA A 89 -4.40 -6.22 13.36
C ALA A 89 -5.88 -5.90 13.11
N ASP A 90 -6.20 -4.61 13.08
CA ASP A 90 -7.47 -4.12 12.55
C ASP A 90 -7.43 -3.99 11.03
N VAL A 91 -6.27 -3.58 10.51
CA VAL A 91 -6.04 -3.35 9.09
C VAL A 91 -4.74 -4.03 8.67
N PHE A 92 -4.79 -4.81 7.60
CA PHE A 92 -3.60 -5.27 6.87
C PHE A 92 -3.59 -4.57 5.51
N ILE A 93 -2.54 -3.82 5.18
CA ILE A 93 -2.43 -3.08 3.93
C ILE A 93 -1.21 -3.54 3.14
N THR A 94 -1.41 -3.81 1.85
CA THR A 94 -0.34 -4.29 0.97
C THR A 94 -0.49 -3.81 -0.47
N ASN A 95 0.65 -3.68 -1.15
CA ASN A 95 0.75 -3.57 -2.60
C ASN A 95 1.61 -4.67 -3.24
N VAL A 96 1.84 -5.76 -2.51
CA VAL A 96 2.49 -6.96 -3.04
C VAL A 96 1.53 -7.63 -4.02
N ARG A 97 2.07 -8.20 -5.12
CA ARG A 97 1.25 -8.83 -6.15
C ARG A 97 0.46 -10.03 -5.60
N PRO A 98 -0.79 -10.25 -6.02
CA PRO A 98 -1.65 -11.32 -5.51
C PRO A 98 -0.98 -12.70 -5.51
N ALA A 99 -0.41 -13.13 -6.65
CA ALA A 99 0.26 -14.44 -6.73
C ALA A 99 1.51 -14.57 -5.85
N ALA A 100 2.11 -13.46 -5.40
CA ALA A 100 3.19 -13.52 -4.41
C ALA A 100 2.65 -13.64 -2.99
N LEU A 101 1.53 -12.98 -2.68
CA LEU A 101 0.85 -13.11 -1.38
C LEU A 101 0.27 -14.51 -1.19
N GLU A 102 -0.39 -15.07 -2.21
CA GLU A 102 -0.92 -16.46 -2.17
C GLU A 102 0.19 -17.47 -1.91
N ARG A 103 1.33 -17.38 -2.62
CA ARG A 103 2.49 -18.25 -2.38
C ARG A 103 3.11 -18.07 -1.00
N ALA A 104 2.99 -16.87 -0.43
CA ALA A 104 3.44 -16.58 0.92
C ALA A 104 2.37 -16.85 1.98
N GLY A 105 1.16 -17.33 1.64
CA GLY A 105 0.07 -17.49 2.61
C GLY A 105 -0.39 -16.18 3.28
N LEU A 106 -0.12 -15.03 2.66
CA LEU A 106 -0.48 -13.70 3.18
C LEU A 106 -1.61 -13.05 2.37
N ASP A 107 -2.31 -13.82 1.55
CA ASP A 107 -3.49 -13.39 0.81
C ASP A 107 -4.70 -13.17 1.75
N TYR A 108 -5.72 -12.50 1.22
CA TYR A 108 -6.92 -12.16 1.98
C TYR A 108 -7.62 -13.38 2.58
N GLU A 109 -7.85 -14.44 1.81
CA GLU A 109 -8.61 -15.61 2.29
C GLU A 109 -7.81 -16.40 3.34
N THR A 110 -6.48 -16.37 3.27
CA THR A 110 -5.65 -16.95 4.32
C THR A 110 -5.70 -16.14 5.62
N LEU A 111 -5.42 -14.83 5.57
CA LEU A 111 -5.40 -14.02 6.80
C LEU A 111 -6.79 -13.84 7.43
N LYS A 112 -7.85 -13.77 6.62
CA LYS A 112 -9.24 -13.67 7.09
C LYS A 112 -9.67 -14.89 7.92
N ARG A 113 -9.18 -16.10 7.59
CA ARG A 113 -9.48 -17.31 8.37
C ARG A 113 -8.89 -17.26 9.78
N GLU A 114 -7.80 -16.53 9.96
CA GLU A 114 -7.16 -16.34 11.27
C GLU A 114 -7.71 -15.12 12.01
N ASN A 115 -8.25 -14.14 11.29
CA ASN A 115 -8.86 -12.94 11.83
C ASN A 115 -10.05 -12.48 10.96
N GLU A 116 -11.27 -12.94 11.30
CA GLU A 116 -12.49 -12.58 10.56
C GLU A 116 -12.84 -11.09 10.64
N ARG A 117 -12.23 -10.36 11.59
CA ARG A 117 -12.41 -8.91 11.80
C ARG A 117 -11.44 -8.06 10.97
N LEU A 118 -10.51 -8.69 10.26
CA LEU A 118 -9.45 -8.00 9.53
C LEU A 118 -10.00 -7.23 8.33
N VAL A 119 -9.74 -5.91 8.29
CA VAL A 119 -9.87 -5.13 7.06
C VAL A 119 -8.59 -5.35 6.25
N TYR A 120 -8.70 -5.99 5.10
CA TYR A 120 -7.55 -6.24 4.23
C TYR A 120 -7.59 -5.27 3.06
N ALA A 121 -6.61 -4.39 2.95
CA ALA A 121 -6.49 -3.43 1.87
C ALA A 121 -5.43 -3.86 0.86
N SER A 122 -5.86 -4.11 -0.39
CA SER A 122 -4.97 -4.43 -1.50
C SER A 122 -4.92 -3.27 -2.50
N VAL A 123 -3.72 -2.75 -2.72
CA VAL A 123 -3.46 -1.63 -3.64
C VAL A 123 -2.64 -2.13 -4.81
N THR A 124 -3.20 -2.08 -6.02
CA THR A 124 -2.60 -2.70 -7.22
C THR A 124 -2.47 -1.71 -8.39
N GLY A 125 -1.81 -2.13 -9.47
CA GLY A 125 -1.83 -1.36 -10.72
C GLY A 125 -3.20 -1.39 -11.40
N TYR A 126 -3.80 -2.59 -11.49
CA TYR A 126 -4.88 -2.87 -12.44
C TYR A 126 -6.11 -3.55 -11.80
N GLY A 127 -6.12 -3.79 -10.48
CA GLY A 127 -7.16 -4.50 -9.77
C GLY A 127 -6.82 -5.97 -9.51
N LEU A 128 -7.72 -6.68 -8.82
CA LEU A 128 -7.55 -8.09 -8.47
C LEU A 128 -8.21 -9.06 -9.45
N GLN A 129 -8.88 -8.55 -10.48
CA GLN A 129 -9.66 -9.34 -11.43
C GLN A 129 -9.15 -9.17 -12.86
N GLY A 130 -9.39 -10.19 -13.69
CA GLY A 130 -9.00 -10.21 -15.10
C GLY A 130 -7.54 -10.59 -15.34
N GLU A 131 -7.15 -10.63 -16.62
CA GLU A 131 -5.85 -11.13 -17.06
C GLU A 131 -4.66 -10.32 -16.51
N GLU A 132 -4.89 -9.06 -16.16
CA GLU A 132 -3.85 -8.14 -15.69
C GLU A 132 -3.74 -8.05 -14.16
N ALA A 133 -4.49 -8.86 -13.41
CA ALA A 133 -4.48 -8.83 -11.94
C ALA A 133 -3.07 -9.04 -11.34
N ASN A 134 -2.22 -9.81 -12.02
CA ASN A 134 -0.83 -10.06 -11.60
C ASN A 134 0.21 -9.19 -12.35
N ARG A 135 -0.23 -8.27 -13.22
CA ARG A 135 0.67 -7.42 -13.98
C ARG A 135 1.26 -6.33 -13.06
N PRO A 136 2.60 -6.11 -13.08
CA PRO A 136 3.19 -5.00 -12.33
C PRO A 136 2.67 -3.66 -12.86
N GLY A 137 2.31 -2.77 -11.95
CA GLY A 137 1.87 -1.42 -12.26
C GLY A 137 2.63 -0.40 -11.41
N PHE A 138 2.99 0.70 -12.06
CA PHE A 138 3.53 1.90 -11.42
C PHE A 138 2.69 3.10 -11.86
N ASP A 139 2.71 4.15 -11.05
CA ASP A 139 1.95 5.39 -11.25
C ASP A 139 2.01 5.91 -12.70
N ILE A 140 3.22 6.03 -13.25
CA ILE A 140 3.45 6.53 -14.61
C ILE A 140 2.79 5.68 -15.70
N VAL A 141 2.70 4.37 -15.52
CA VAL A 141 2.14 3.45 -16.52
C VAL A 141 0.65 3.28 -16.31
N ALA A 142 0.25 2.88 -15.10
CA ALA A 142 -1.13 2.50 -14.80
C ALA A 142 -2.05 3.72 -14.66
N PHE A 143 -1.68 4.68 -13.80
CA PHE A 143 -2.50 5.86 -13.54
C PHE A 143 -2.34 6.92 -14.63
N TRP A 144 -1.11 7.26 -15.05
CA TRP A 144 -0.93 8.37 -15.98
C TRP A 144 -1.17 8.00 -17.44
N ALA A 145 -0.46 6.99 -17.96
CA ALA A 145 -0.55 6.64 -19.36
C ALA A 145 -1.83 5.86 -19.69
N ARG A 146 -2.09 4.75 -18.99
CA ARG A 146 -3.15 3.81 -19.36
C ARG A 146 -4.57 4.27 -19.05
N SER A 147 -4.77 5.13 -18.06
CA SER A 147 -6.10 5.73 -17.79
C SER A 147 -6.54 6.72 -18.88
N GLY A 148 -5.62 7.18 -19.72
CA GLY A 148 -5.84 8.27 -20.67
C GLY A 148 -5.61 9.68 -20.09
N LEU A 149 -5.33 9.82 -18.79
CA LEU A 149 -5.05 11.12 -18.15
C LEU A 149 -3.92 11.88 -18.85
N CYS A 150 -2.84 11.17 -19.20
CA CYS A 150 -1.73 11.75 -19.97
C CYS A 150 -2.23 12.40 -21.25
N ARG A 151 -3.05 11.69 -22.03
CA ARG A 151 -3.58 12.20 -23.30
C ARG A 151 -4.52 13.40 -23.09
N MET A 152 -5.33 13.39 -22.03
CA MET A 152 -6.31 14.45 -21.75
C MET A 152 -5.66 15.75 -21.27
N MET A 153 -4.58 15.66 -20.50
CA MET A 153 -3.92 16.81 -19.87
C MET A 153 -2.93 17.52 -20.79
N MET A 154 -2.75 17.02 -22.01
CA MET A 154 -1.67 17.43 -22.89
C MET A 154 -2.15 18.24 -24.09
N PRO A 155 -1.38 19.28 -24.51
CA PRO A 155 -1.63 19.96 -25.76
C PRO A 155 -1.75 18.99 -26.94
N LYS A 156 -2.68 19.25 -27.84
CA LYS A 156 -2.86 18.41 -29.03
C LYS A 156 -1.57 18.44 -29.87
N GLY A 157 -0.98 17.26 -30.09
CA GLY A 157 0.22 17.11 -30.92
C GLY A 157 1.55 17.19 -30.18
N SER A 158 1.55 17.35 -28.85
CA SER A 158 2.79 17.30 -28.04
C SER A 158 3.17 15.87 -27.63
N GLU A 159 4.47 15.65 -27.43
CA GLU A 159 5.05 14.42 -26.86
C GLU A 159 4.70 14.24 -25.38
N PRO A 160 4.40 13.01 -24.89
CA PRO A 160 4.08 12.71 -23.50
C PRO A 160 5.00 13.38 -22.48
N VAL A 161 4.42 14.10 -21.51
CA VAL A 161 5.17 14.72 -20.42
C VAL A 161 5.27 13.77 -19.22
N PRO A 162 6.37 13.83 -18.45
CA PRO A 162 6.49 13.06 -17.21
C PRO A 162 5.42 13.48 -16.20
N LEU A 163 4.81 12.50 -15.55
CA LEU A 163 3.94 12.73 -14.40
C LEU A 163 4.78 13.25 -13.21
N ARG A 164 4.21 14.16 -12.42
CA ARG A 164 4.76 14.49 -11.10
C ARG A 164 4.80 13.22 -10.25
N ALA A 165 5.93 12.96 -9.59
CA ALA A 165 6.10 11.78 -8.76
C ALA A 165 4.94 11.57 -7.77
N ALA A 166 4.44 10.33 -7.73
CA ALA A 166 3.39 9.85 -6.83
C ALA A 166 2.03 10.57 -6.94
N MET A 167 1.73 11.20 -8.08
CA MET A 167 0.44 11.88 -8.27
C MET A 167 -0.74 10.90 -8.17
N GLY A 168 -0.71 9.80 -8.91
CA GLY A 168 -1.77 8.79 -8.83
C GLY A 168 -1.62 7.86 -7.64
N ASP A 169 -0.38 7.65 -7.16
CA ASP A 169 -0.13 6.91 -5.93
C ASP A 169 -0.86 7.55 -4.74
N HIS A 170 -0.75 8.87 -4.56
CA HIS A 170 -1.42 9.57 -3.45
C HIS A 170 -2.95 9.66 -3.64
N VAL A 171 -3.43 9.84 -4.86
CA VAL A 171 -4.89 9.77 -5.16
C VAL A 171 -5.43 8.38 -4.77
N THR A 172 -4.71 7.34 -5.16
CA THR A 172 -5.05 5.95 -4.82
C THR A 172 -4.94 5.70 -3.31
N GLY A 173 -3.96 6.31 -2.64
CA GLY A 173 -3.82 6.27 -1.19
C GLY A 173 -5.04 6.85 -0.48
N ILE A 174 -5.54 8.00 -0.92
CA ILE A 174 -6.75 8.64 -0.37
C ILE A 174 -7.98 7.74 -0.58
N ALA A 175 -8.16 7.20 -1.79
CA ALA A 175 -9.25 6.27 -2.08
C ALA A 175 -9.17 5.00 -1.21
N THR A 176 -7.95 4.48 -0.99
CA THR A 176 -7.70 3.32 -0.12
C THR A 176 -8.10 3.62 1.33
N VAL A 177 -7.71 4.79 1.86
CA VAL A 177 -8.12 5.22 3.21
C VAL A 177 -9.63 5.35 3.32
N ALA A 178 -10.30 5.94 2.32
CA ALA A 178 -11.76 6.03 2.31
C ALA A 178 -12.42 4.63 2.39
N GLY A 179 -11.91 3.66 1.62
CA GLY A 179 -12.37 2.28 1.68
C GLY A 179 -12.11 1.60 3.02
N ILE A 180 -10.92 1.79 3.61
CA ILE A 180 -10.57 1.27 4.93
C ILE A 180 -11.51 1.83 6.00
N MET A 181 -11.76 3.14 5.99
CA MET A 181 -12.64 3.79 6.95
C MET A 181 -14.09 3.30 6.82
N ALA A 182 -14.58 3.11 5.59
CA ALA A 182 -15.91 2.54 5.36
C ALA A 182 -15.99 1.08 5.86
N ALA A 183 -14.95 0.28 5.64
CA ALA A 183 -14.89 -1.11 6.12
C ALA A 183 -14.81 -1.20 7.65
N LEU A 184 -14.01 -0.34 8.29
CA LEU A 184 -13.92 -0.26 9.75
C LEU A 184 -15.25 0.18 10.37
N TYR A 185 -15.95 1.14 9.74
CA TYR A 185 -17.27 1.57 10.18
C TYR A 185 -18.31 0.44 10.07
N ASP A 186 -18.36 -0.27 8.93
CA ASP A 186 -19.25 -1.41 8.74
C ASP A 186 -18.97 -2.53 9.75
N ARG A 187 -17.68 -2.81 10.01
CA ARG A 187 -17.24 -3.81 10.98
C ARG A 187 -17.76 -3.56 12.40
N ASN A 188 -18.00 -2.30 12.79
CA ASN A 188 -18.60 -2.01 14.10
C ASN A 188 -20.04 -2.54 14.23
N THR A 189 -20.74 -2.69 13.11
CA THR A 189 -22.11 -3.23 13.07
C THR A 189 -22.10 -4.73 12.80
N THR A 190 -21.32 -5.17 11.82
CA THR A 190 -21.33 -6.58 11.35
C THR A 190 -20.43 -7.49 12.17
N GLY A 191 -19.47 -6.91 12.90
CA GLY A 191 -18.41 -7.65 13.56
C GLY A 191 -17.37 -8.26 12.62
N LYS A 192 -17.48 -8.07 11.29
CA LYS A 192 -16.65 -8.70 10.27
C LYS A 192 -15.85 -7.68 9.46
N GLY A 193 -14.61 -8.03 9.12
CA GLY A 193 -13.78 -7.25 8.22
C GLY A 193 -14.16 -7.45 6.74
N LYS A 194 -13.54 -6.67 5.86
CA LYS A 194 -13.76 -6.71 4.41
C LYS A 194 -12.45 -6.60 3.65
N LEU A 195 -12.44 -7.15 2.44
CA LEU A 195 -11.46 -6.82 1.43
C LEU A 195 -11.78 -5.43 0.86
N VAL A 196 -10.82 -4.51 0.97
CA VAL A 196 -10.81 -3.20 0.34
C VAL A 196 -9.84 -3.27 -0.83
N GLU A 197 -10.35 -3.03 -2.04
CA GLU A 197 -9.54 -3.05 -3.26
C GLU A 197 -9.43 -1.63 -3.82
N ALA A 198 -8.20 -1.20 -4.10
CA ALA A 198 -7.91 0.00 -4.86
C ALA A 198 -6.89 -0.31 -5.96
N SER A 199 -6.96 0.41 -7.06
CA SER A 199 -5.97 0.26 -8.13
C SER A 199 -5.69 1.57 -8.84
N LEU A 200 -4.43 1.80 -9.19
CA LEU A 200 -3.96 2.96 -9.93
C LEU A 200 -4.77 3.24 -11.21
N LEU A 201 -5.31 2.21 -11.88
CA LEU A 201 -6.11 2.41 -13.10
C LEU A 201 -7.55 2.91 -12.85
N ARG A 202 -8.13 2.64 -11.68
CA ARG A 202 -9.57 2.85 -11.39
C ARG A 202 -9.84 3.93 -10.34
N THR A 203 -8.83 4.69 -9.95
CA THR A 203 -8.89 5.77 -8.96
C THR A 203 -8.85 7.14 -9.62
#